data_AF-D2QZ94-F1
#
_entry.id   AF-D2QZ94-F1
#
_cell.length_a   1.000
_cell.length_b   1.000
_cell.length_c   1.000
_cell.angle_alpha   90.00
_cell.angle_beta   90.00
_cell.angle_gamma   90.00
#
_symmetry.space_group_name_H-M   'P 1'
#
loop_
_entity.id
_entity.type
_entity.pdbx_description
1 polymer ?
#
loop_
_entity_poly.entity_id
_entity_poly.type
_entity_poly.pdbx_seq_one_letter_code
_entity_poly.pdbx_strand_id
1 'polypeptide(L)'
;MTCWSSLAKCSGRRLPSSTSRAAFSLIEAMVAMTIVTFAASVLLLGVEASLGTSTEAVDRAIADGIARQVIEEIVSKRYVQPGNSPETLALGPGGSEENDEDRRNYNDTDDFHGYETDGLFDTWGIALGRGNEAGGLRYSTFRLRSSYFTNWRMNIRVSMVNPTNPSLNLTGSNTSRVRAAEVTISYENSDGSIIPLAKRRRVFAYLPPPA
;
A
#
# COMPACT_ATOMS: atom_id res chain seq x y z
N MET A 1 51.94 -34.75 -22.84
CA MET A 1 52.93 -34.56 -21.74
C MET A 1 52.19 -33.80 -20.66
N THR A 2 51.95 -34.29 -19.44
CA THR A 2 52.71 -35.15 -18.53
C THR A 2 51.72 -35.98 -17.68
N CYS A 3 51.92 -37.29 -17.62
CA CYS A 3 52.63 -38.01 -16.56
C CYS A 3 51.76 -38.26 -15.32
N TRP A 4 51.15 -39.44 -15.30
CA TRP A 4 50.61 -40.13 -14.14
C TRP A 4 51.68 -40.32 -13.05
N SER A 5 51.29 -40.10 -11.79
CA SER A 5 51.97 -40.71 -10.63
C SER A 5 50.93 -41.29 -9.68
N SER A 6 50.83 -42.61 -9.80
CA SER A 6 50.10 -43.55 -8.97
C SER A 6 50.63 -43.52 -7.53
N LEU A 7 49.72 -43.40 -6.56
CA LEU A 7 49.98 -43.75 -5.16
C LEU A 7 48.87 -44.70 -4.70
N ALA A 8 49.20 -45.98 -4.75
CA ALA A 8 48.41 -47.07 -4.22
C ALA A 8 48.20 -46.88 -2.72
N LYS A 9 46.98 -46.47 -2.33
CA LYS A 9 46.55 -46.46 -0.93
C LYS A 9 45.86 -47.78 -0.64
N CYS A 10 46.50 -48.61 0.18
CA CYS A 10 45.97 -49.90 0.65
C CYS A 10 44.52 -49.76 1.11
N SER A 11 43.62 -50.42 0.37
CA SER A 11 42.20 -50.56 0.70
C SER A 11 42.08 -51.56 1.86
N GLY A 12 42.09 -51.04 3.09
CA GLY A 12 41.69 -51.80 4.26
C GLY A 12 40.19 -52.08 4.17
N ARG A 13 39.81 -53.31 3.85
CA ARG A 13 38.43 -53.81 4.01
C ARG A 13 38.05 -53.71 5.49
N ARG A 14 37.31 -52.66 5.85
CA ARG A 14 36.53 -52.68 7.09
C ARG A 14 35.39 -53.67 6.87
N LEU A 15 35.40 -54.76 7.64
CA LEU A 15 34.27 -55.67 7.73
C LEU A 15 33.03 -54.86 8.16
N PRO A 16 31.86 -55.09 7.56
CA PRO A 16 30.64 -54.44 8.04
C PRO A 16 30.41 -54.91 9.48
N SER A 17 30.59 -54.00 10.45
CA SER A 17 30.12 -54.29 11.80
C SER A 17 28.60 -54.46 11.69
N SER A 18 28.12 -55.64 12.07
CA SER A 18 26.70 -55.89 12.30
C SER A 18 26.25 -54.93 13.38
N THR A 19 25.87 -53.73 12.98
CA THR A 19 25.21 -52.75 13.80
C THR A 19 23.89 -53.40 14.18
N SER A 20 23.85 -53.94 15.40
CA SER A 20 22.62 -54.42 16.01
C SER A 20 21.58 -53.32 15.81
N ARG A 21 20.59 -53.59 14.95
CA ARG A 21 19.46 -52.69 14.75
C ARG A 21 18.64 -52.78 16.03
N ALA A 22 18.94 -51.91 16.98
CA ALA A 22 18.08 -51.67 18.12
C ALA A 22 16.75 -51.16 17.56
N ALA A 23 15.71 -52.00 17.61
CA ALA A 23 14.36 -51.57 17.32
C ALA A 23 13.91 -50.60 18.43
N PHE A 24 13.29 -49.49 18.04
CA PHE A 24 12.68 -48.55 18.97
C PHE A 24 11.54 -49.23 19.74
N SER A 25 11.42 -48.95 21.03
CA SER A 25 10.26 -49.42 21.79
C SER A 25 9.00 -48.69 21.34
N LEU A 26 7.84 -49.34 21.45
CA LEU A 26 6.55 -48.74 21.05
C LEU A 26 6.30 -47.42 21.79
N ILE A 27 6.65 -47.35 23.08
CA ILE A 27 6.51 -46.14 23.88
C ILE A 27 7.42 -45.01 23.38
N GLU A 28 8.65 -45.32 22.95
CA GLU A 28 9.59 -44.35 22.41
C GLU A 28 9.11 -43.80 21.06
N ALA A 29 8.54 -44.66 20.20
CA ALA A 29 7.92 -44.23 18.95
C ALA A 29 6.71 -43.31 19.20
N MET A 30 5.87 -43.62 20.20
CA MET A 30 4.75 -42.77 20.57
C MET A 30 5.21 -41.40 21.09
N VAL A 31 6.21 -41.37 21.98
CA VAL A 31 6.77 -40.11 22.50
C VAL A 31 7.44 -39.29 21.39
N ALA A 32 8.17 -39.94 20.48
CA ALA A 32 8.77 -39.25 19.34
C ALA A 32 7.69 -38.64 18.43
N MET A 33 6.62 -39.39 18.14
CA MET A 33 5.50 -38.89 17.34
C MET A 33 4.82 -37.70 18.01
N THR A 34 4.57 -37.71 19.31
CA THR A 34 3.95 -36.56 19.98
C THR A 34 4.85 -35.33 19.90
N ILE A 35 6.14 -35.45 20.19
CA ILE A 35 7.10 -34.33 20.10
C ILE A 35 7.15 -33.77 18.68
N VAL A 36 7.19 -34.63 17.65
CA VAL A 36 7.17 -34.20 16.25
C VAL A 36 5.87 -33.48 15.90
N THR A 37 4.71 -33.97 16.35
CA THR A 37 3.44 -33.29 16.11
C THR A 37 3.37 -31.94 16.79
N PHE A 38 3.88 -31.79 18.02
CA PHE A 38 3.97 -30.50 18.71
C PHE A 38 4.90 -29.54 17.97
N ALA A 39 6.07 -30.01 17.54
CA ALA A 39 7.02 -29.20 16.78
C ALA A 39 6.44 -28.75 15.43
N ALA A 40 5.73 -29.64 14.72
CA ALA A 40 5.09 -29.35 13.45
C ALA A 40 3.99 -28.28 13.59
N SER A 41 3.16 -28.35 14.64
CA SER A 41 2.13 -27.36 14.91
C SER A 41 2.70 -25.96 15.15
N VAL A 42 3.77 -25.86 15.96
CA VAL A 42 4.44 -24.58 16.21
C VAL A 42 5.08 -24.01 14.94
N LEU A 43 5.67 -24.86 14.11
CA LEU A 43 6.25 -24.43 12.83
C LEU A 43 5.18 -23.90 11.88
N LEU A 44 4.02 -24.57 11.79
CA LEU A 44 2.93 -24.15 10.91
C LEU A 44 2.33 -22.79 11.33
N LEU A 45 2.17 -22.58 12.64
CA LEU A 45 1.78 -21.26 13.18
C LEU A 45 2.79 -20.16 12.83
N GLY A 46 4.09 -20.48 12.87
CA GLY A 46 5.14 -19.56 12.45
C GLY A 46 5.07 -19.17 10.97
N VAL A 47 4.75 -20.14 10.10
CA VAL A 47 4.57 -19.89 8.66
C VAL A 47 3.33 -19.02 8.41
N GLU A 48 2.21 -19.30 9.07
CA GLU A 48 0.98 -18.51 8.95
C GLU A 48 1.20 -17.05 9.35
N ALA A 49 1.86 -16.81 10.49
CA ALA A 49 2.22 -15.46 10.93
C ALA A 49 3.15 -14.73 9.93
N SER A 50 4.13 -15.45 9.36
CA SER A 50 5.02 -14.90 8.33
C SER A 50 4.28 -14.52 7.04
N LEU A 51 3.32 -15.32 6.61
CA LEU A 51 2.48 -15.00 5.46
C LEU A 51 1.59 -13.78 5.74
N GLY A 52 0.95 -13.71 6.91
CA GLY A 52 0.11 -12.58 7.29
C GLY A 52 0.89 -11.24 7.29
N THR A 53 2.06 -11.22 7.92
CA THR A 53 2.94 -10.03 7.91
C THR A 53 3.42 -9.66 6.51
N SER A 54 3.69 -10.66 5.65
CA SER A 54 4.10 -10.41 4.26
C SER A 54 2.97 -9.79 3.44
N THR A 55 1.73 -10.27 3.59
CA THR A 55 0.57 -9.71 2.90
C THR A 55 0.30 -8.27 3.35
N GLU A 56 0.38 -8.00 4.65
CA GLU A 56 0.18 -6.66 5.20
C GLU A 56 1.27 -5.68 4.72
N ALA A 57 2.53 -6.15 4.60
CA ALA A 57 3.62 -5.35 4.06
C ALA A 57 3.39 -4.98 2.59
N VAL A 58 2.89 -5.92 1.78
CA VAL A 58 2.53 -5.67 0.37
C VAL A 58 1.39 -4.66 0.28
N ASP A 59 0.33 -4.82 1.06
CA ASP A 59 -0.81 -3.90 1.04
C ASP A 59 -0.39 -2.48 1.44
N ARG A 60 0.45 -2.32 2.47
CA ARG A 60 1.02 -1.02 2.83
C ARG A 60 1.88 -0.41 1.72
N ALA A 61 2.66 -1.22 1.00
CA ALA A 61 3.47 -0.74 -0.11
C ALA A 61 2.61 -0.27 -1.28
N ILE A 62 1.55 -1.01 -1.61
CA ILE A 62 0.56 -0.61 -2.63
C ILE A 62 -0.15 0.68 -2.20
N ALA A 63 -0.65 0.74 -0.96
CA ALA A 63 -1.30 1.91 -0.40
C ALA A 63 -0.38 3.15 -0.44
N ASP A 64 0.90 2.99 -0.13
CA ASP A 64 1.89 4.06 -0.20
C ASP A 64 2.09 4.58 -1.63
N GLY A 65 2.22 3.66 -2.60
CA GLY A 65 2.36 4.02 -4.01
C GLY A 65 1.16 4.81 -4.51
N ILE A 66 -0.05 4.37 -4.16
CA ILE A 66 -1.30 5.04 -4.53
C ILE A 66 -1.38 6.43 -3.88
N ALA A 67 -1.10 6.54 -2.58
CA ALA A 67 -1.12 7.82 -1.88
C ALA A 67 -0.14 8.84 -2.49
N ARG A 68 1.04 8.40 -2.93
CA ARG A 68 2.01 9.26 -3.63
C ARG A 68 1.50 9.70 -4.99
N GLN A 69 0.96 8.78 -5.79
CA GLN A 69 0.42 9.10 -7.12
C GLN A 69 -0.72 10.13 -7.01
N VAL A 70 -1.61 9.98 -6.02
CA VAL A 70 -2.70 10.93 -5.79
C VAL A 70 -2.17 12.29 -5.33
N ILE A 71 -1.12 12.35 -4.50
CA ILE A 71 -0.47 13.62 -4.16
C ILE A 71 0.14 14.29 -5.40
N GLU A 72 0.76 13.52 -6.29
CA GLU A 72 1.30 14.05 -7.55
C GLU A 72 0.20 14.55 -8.47
N GLU A 73 -0.95 13.86 -8.52
CA GLU A 73 -2.16 14.33 -9.21
C GLU A 73 -2.59 15.69 -8.65
N ILE A 74 -2.77 15.83 -7.33
CA ILE A 74 -3.19 17.10 -6.69
C ILE A 74 -2.20 18.23 -6.99
N VAL A 75 -0.90 17.97 -6.86
CA VAL A 75 0.15 18.98 -7.09
C VAL A 75 0.29 19.34 -8.58
N SER A 76 -0.17 18.50 -9.49
CA SER A 76 -0.19 18.79 -10.92
C SER A 76 -1.30 19.76 -11.34
N LYS A 77 -2.31 19.96 -10.48
CA LYS A 77 -3.42 20.87 -10.75
C LYS A 77 -3.05 22.32 -10.43
N ARG A 78 -3.87 23.25 -10.90
CA ARG A 78 -3.69 24.68 -10.59
C ARG A 78 -3.85 24.89 -9.09
N TYR A 79 -3.16 25.88 -8.54
CA TYR A 79 -3.32 26.20 -7.12
C TYR A 79 -4.73 26.67 -6.81
N VAL A 80 -5.29 27.53 -7.66
CA VAL A 80 -6.63 28.11 -7.54
C VAL A 80 -7.18 28.41 -8.93
N GLN A 81 -8.49 28.39 -9.10
CA GLN A 81 -9.17 28.82 -10.33
C GLN A 81 -8.77 30.27 -10.73
N PRO A 82 -8.60 30.55 -12.04
CA PRO A 82 -8.32 31.91 -12.52
C PRO A 82 -9.39 32.92 -12.07
N GLY A 83 -8.94 34.04 -11.53
CA GLY A 83 -9.82 35.11 -11.02
C GLY A 83 -10.15 35.00 -9.53
N ASN A 84 -9.91 33.85 -8.90
CA ASN A 84 -10.09 33.67 -7.47
C ASN A 84 -8.81 34.04 -6.68
N SER A 85 -8.99 34.44 -5.42
CA SER A 85 -7.88 34.69 -4.52
C SER A 85 -7.27 33.37 -4.03
N PRO A 86 -5.94 33.22 -3.97
CA PRO A 86 -5.30 32.03 -3.38
C PRO A 86 -5.61 31.85 -1.88
N GLU A 87 -6.13 32.90 -1.23
CA GLU A 87 -6.47 32.94 0.19
C GLU A 87 -7.98 32.70 0.43
N THR A 88 -8.69 32.08 -0.52
CA THR A 88 -10.13 31.79 -0.37
C THR A 88 -10.37 30.74 0.71
N LEU A 89 -11.21 31.07 1.70
CA LEU A 89 -11.51 30.20 2.86
C LEU A 89 -12.32 28.95 2.51
N ALA A 90 -13.17 29.04 1.49
CA ALA A 90 -13.94 27.90 1.01
C ALA A 90 -12.99 26.97 0.24
N LEU A 91 -12.75 25.78 0.80
CA LEU A 91 -12.06 24.69 0.14
C LEU A 91 -13.09 23.60 -0.15
N GLY A 92 -12.93 22.89 -1.26
CA GLY A 92 -13.81 21.83 -1.69
C GLY A 92 -14.31 22.03 -3.11
N PRO A 93 -14.85 20.98 -3.72
CA PRO A 93 -15.38 21.04 -5.08
C PRO A 93 -16.61 21.95 -5.14
N GLY A 94 -16.81 22.61 -6.28
CA GLY A 94 -18.07 23.29 -6.57
C GLY A 94 -19.22 22.30 -6.82
N GLY A 95 -20.46 22.79 -6.82
CA GLY A 95 -21.64 21.93 -6.98
C GLY A 95 -21.72 21.14 -8.30
N SER A 96 -21.05 21.59 -9.37
CA SER A 96 -20.92 20.80 -10.61
C SER A 96 -19.83 19.73 -10.55
N GLU A 97 -18.88 19.85 -9.62
CA GLU A 97 -17.74 18.94 -9.44
C GLU A 97 -18.05 17.85 -8.40
N GLU A 98 -18.94 18.13 -7.45
CA GLU A 98 -19.33 17.19 -6.37
C GLU A 98 -20.25 16.05 -6.86
N ASN A 99 -20.97 16.23 -7.97
CA ASN A 99 -21.98 15.28 -8.43
C ASN A 99 -21.43 14.06 -9.18
N ASP A 100 -20.15 14.07 -9.54
CA ASP A 100 -19.51 12.96 -10.26
C ASP A 100 -18.52 12.23 -9.35
N GLU A 101 -18.50 10.90 -9.39
CA GLU A 101 -17.49 10.05 -8.70
C GLU A 101 -16.06 10.25 -9.28
N ASP A 102 -15.95 11.12 -10.29
CA ASP A 102 -14.80 11.30 -11.15
C ASP A 102 -14.01 12.56 -10.79
N ARG A 103 -12.73 12.37 -10.45
CA ARG A 103 -11.79 13.46 -10.18
C ARG A 103 -11.32 14.21 -11.44
N ARG A 104 -11.88 13.90 -12.61
CA ARG A 104 -11.56 14.57 -13.88
C ARG A 104 -11.94 16.04 -13.87
N ASN A 105 -13.06 16.35 -13.24
CA ASN A 105 -13.59 17.71 -13.20
C ASN A 105 -12.78 18.60 -12.23
N TYR A 106 -11.98 18.00 -11.35
CA TYR A 106 -11.15 18.73 -10.39
C TYR A 106 -10.02 19.45 -11.14
N ASN A 107 -10.13 20.76 -11.14
CA ASN A 107 -9.40 21.65 -12.02
C ASN A 107 -8.35 22.47 -11.24
N ASP A 108 -8.50 22.57 -9.93
CA ASP A 108 -7.52 23.12 -9.00
C ASP A 108 -7.32 22.23 -7.76
N THR A 109 -6.52 22.71 -6.81
CA THR A 109 -6.11 21.89 -5.65
C THR A 109 -7.17 21.82 -4.56
N ASP A 110 -8.06 22.79 -4.46
CA ASP A 110 -9.10 22.83 -3.41
C ASP A 110 -10.25 21.87 -3.68
N ASP A 111 -10.52 21.55 -4.95
CA ASP A 111 -11.55 20.58 -5.35
C ASP A 111 -11.38 19.19 -4.69
N PHE A 112 -10.15 18.84 -4.29
CA PHE A 112 -9.85 17.56 -3.63
C PHE A 112 -10.18 17.55 -2.14
N HIS A 113 -10.49 18.69 -1.53
CA HIS A 113 -10.78 18.74 -0.10
C HIS A 113 -12.07 17.98 0.24
N GLY A 114 -11.96 16.99 1.13
CA GLY A 114 -13.11 16.22 1.59
C GLY A 114 -13.49 15.07 0.65
N TYR A 115 -12.68 14.80 -0.38
CA TYR A 115 -12.90 13.62 -1.23
C TYR A 115 -12.74 12.33 -0.42
N GLU A 116 -13.80 11.55 -0.39
CA GLU A 116 -13.87 10.25 0.28
C GLU A 116 -14.55 9.24 -0.65
N THR A 117 -14.06 8.01 -0.67
CA THR A 117 -14.61 6.98 -1.57
C THR A 117 -14.52 5.57 -0.99
N ASP A 118 -15.57 4.80 -1.27
CA ASP A 118 -15.69 3.37 -0.96
C ASP A 118 -15.09 2.52 -2.07
N GLY A 119 -13.76 2.50 -2.10
CA GLY A 119 -12.95 1.79 -3.09
C GLY A 119 -11.77 2.64 -3.53
N LEU A 120 -11.04 2.15 -4.54
CA LEU A 120 -10.00 2.96 -5.19
C LEU A 120 -10.32 3.09 -6.67
N PHE A 121 -10.49 4.33 -7.11
CA PHE A 121 -10.85 4.69 -8.46
C PHE A 121 -9.77 5.59 -9.08
N ASP A 122 -9.53 5.42 -10.38
CA ASP A 122 -8.71 6.34 -11.16
C ASP A 122 -9.43 7.69 -11.36
N THR A 123 -8.81 8.59 -12.12
CA THR A 123 -9.41 9.89 -12.39
C THR A 123 -10.77 9.79 -13.09
N TRP A 124 -10.97 8.77 -13.92
CA TRP A 124 -12.17 8.53 -14.72
C TRP A 124 -13.28 7.77 -13.95
N GLY A 125 -13.17 7.64 -12.62
CA GLY A 125 -14.12 6.88 -11.82
C GLY A 125 -14.05 5.37 -12.06
N ILE A 126 -13.01 4.88 -12.74
CA ILE A 126 -12.84 3.45 -13.01
C ILE A 126 -12.02 2.83 -11.88
N ALA A 127 -12.51 1.71 -11.33
CA ALA A 127 -11.79 1.00 -10.28
C ALA A 127 -10.33 0.69 -10.69
N LEU A 128 -9.40 0.97 -9.79
CA LEU A 128 -7.96 0.93 -10.04
C LEU A 128 -7.51 -0.45 -10.55
N GLY A 129 -6.63 -0.45 -11.54
CA GLY A 129 -6.16 -1.67 -12.22
C GLY A 129 -7.14 -2.25 -13.24
N ARG A 130 -8.26 -1.57 -13.53
CA ARG A 130 -9.18 -1.92 -14.63
C ARG A 130 -9.15 -0.91 -15.77
N GLY A 131 -8.89 0.37 -15.48
CA GLY A 131 -8.89 1.49 -16.44
C GLY A 131 -7.68 1.51 -17.37
N ASN A 132 -7.86 1.95 -18.63
CA ASN A 132 -6.81 2.06 -19.64
C ASN A 132 -6.19 3.48 -19.73
N GLU A 133 -6.39 4.32 -18.70
CA GLU A 133 -5.93 5.72 -18.62
C GLU A 133 -6.59 6.71 -19.61
N ALA A 134 -7.45 6.22 -20.50
CA ALA A 134 -8.23 7.01 -21.46
C ALA A 134 -9.75 6.92 -21.22
N GLY A 135 -10.18 6.55 -20.00
CA GLY A 135 -11.59 6.37 -19.65
C GLY A 135 -12.24 5.08 -20.16
N GLY A 136 -11.46 4.17 -20.72
CA GLY A 136 -11.89 2.83 -21.09
C GLY A 136 -11.35 1.76 -20.14
N LEU A 137 -11.68 0.50 -20.41
CA LEU A 137 -11.17 -0.64 -19.66
C LEU A 137 -9.96 -1.28 -20.38
N ARG A 138 -8.96 -1.76 -19.62
CA ARG A 138 -7.87 -2.61 -20.13
C ARG A 138 -8.41 -3.89 -20.75
N TYR A 139 -7.59 -4.65 -21.47
CA TYR A 139 -7.99 -6.00 -21.89
C TYR A 139 -8.23 -6.91 -20.67
N SER A 140 -9.19 -7.84 -20.74
CA SER A 140 -9.72 -8.55 -19.58
C SER A 140 -8.67 -9.33 -18.79
N THR A 141 -7.64 -9.88 -19.44
CA THR A 141 -6.57 -10.63 -18.78
C THR A 141 -5.58 -9.75 -18.00
N PHE A 142 -5.60 -8.43 -18.22
CA PHE A 142 -4.77 -7.46 -17.50
C PHE A 142 -5.58 -6.65 -16.46
N ARG A 143 -6.85 -7.00 -16.23
CA ARG A 143 -7.67 -6.36 -15.20
C ARG A 143 -7.45 -7.05 -13.87
N LEU A 144 -7.28 -6.25 -12.82
CA LEU A 144 -7.42 -6.76 -11.46
C LEU A 144 -8.85 -7.26 -11.23
N ARG A 145 -9.00 -8.18 -10.27
CA ARG A 145 -10.32 -8.62 -9.81
C ARG A 145 -11.09 -7.40 -9.29
N SER A 146 -12.36 -7.27 -9.65
CA SER A 146 -13.18 -6.12 -9.24
C SER A 146 -13.33 -5.99 -7.73
N SER A 147 -13.17 -7.10 -6.99
CA SER A 147 -13.28 -7.12 -5.53
C SER A 147 -11.99 -6.75 -4.79
N TYR A 148 -10.86 -6.57 -5.49
CA TYR A 148 -9.54 -6.44 -4.84
C TYR A 148 -9.46 -5.21 -3.92
N PHE A 149 -10.02 -4.07 -4.37
CA PHE A 149 -10.03 -2.81 -3.61
C PHE A 149 -11.38 -2.47 -2.97
N THR A 150 -12.35 -3.39 -2.92
CA THR A 150 -13.71 -3.08 -2.42
C THR A 150 -13.72 -2.63 -0.96
N ASN A 151 -12.79 -3.14 -0.14
CA ASN A 151 -12.67 -2.78 1.27
C ASN A 151 -11.65 -1.65 1.51
N TRP A 152 -11.07 -1.10 0.45
CA TRP A 152 -10.12 0.00 0.60
C TRP A 152 -10.89 1.31 0.59
N ARG A 153 -10.40 2.28 1.35
CA ARG A 153 -10.96 3.63 1.43
C ARG A 153 -9.85 4.63 1.14
N MET A 154 -10.21 5.69 0.45
CA MET A 154 -9.33 6.83 0.24
C MET A 154 -9.99 8.08 0.80
N ASN A 155 -9.26 8.80 1.64
CA ASN A 155 -9.66 10.11 2.15
C ASN A 155 -8.60 11.14 1.76
N ILE A 156 -9.03 12.24 1.13
CA ILE A 156 -8.17 13.35 0.74
C ILE A 156 -8.60 14.59 1.51
N ARG A 157 -7.61 15.25 2.13
CA ARG A 157 -7.81 16.48 2.87
C ARG A 157 -6.80 17.51 2.41
N VAL A 158 -7.30 18.63 1.90
CA VAL A 158 -6.49 19.82 1.62
C VAL A 158 -6.73 20.84 2.72
N SER A 159 -5.69 21.34 3.38
CA SER A 159 -5.85 22.37 4.41
C SER A 159 -4.86 23.50 4.22
N MET A 160 -5.26 24.72 4.58
CA MET A 160 -4.32 25.81 4.72
C MET A 160 -3.37 25.56 5.89
N VAL A 161 -2.11 25.92 5.74
CA VAL A 161 -1.09 25.73 6.78
C VAL A 161 -0.37 27.02 7.09
N ASN A 162 0.18 27.10 8.30
CA ASN A 162 0.94 28.26 8.72
C ASN A 162 2.23 28.37 7.87
N PRO A 163 2.50 29.53 7.22
CA PRO A 163 3.66 29.67 6.33
C PRO A 163 5.00 29.60 7.09
N THR A 164 5.02 29.97 8.36
CA THR A 164 6.20 29.90 9.24
C THR A 164 6.35 28.51 9.87
N ASN A 165 5.24 27.76 10.04
CA ASN A 165 5.24 26.40 10.55
C ASN A 165 4.24 25.50 9.80
N PRO A 166 4.66 24.90 8.66
CA PRO A 166 3.76 24.11 7.80
C PRO A 166 3.20 22.83 8.41
N SER A 167 3.67 22.43 9.59
CA SER A 167 3.12 21.31 10.36
C SER A 167 1.79 21.66 11.04
N LEU A 168 1.50 22.96 11.22
CA LEU A 168 0.27 23.43 11.84
C LEU A 168 -0.75 23.81 10.76
N ASN A 169 -1.90 23.12 10.81
CA ASN A 169 -3.06 23.50 10.01
C ASN A 169 -3.68 24.78 10.57
N LEU A 170 -4.00 25.73 9.70
CA LEU A 170 -4.78 26.90 10.07
C LEU A 170 -6.24 26.48 10.27
N THR A 171 -6.89 27.09 11.26
CA THR A 171 -8.29 26.84 11.60
C THR A 171 -9.06 28.16 11.67
N GLY A 172 -10.38 28.09 11.55
CA GLY A 172 -11.24 29.27 11.55
C GLY A 172 -11.10 30.10 10.28
N SER A 173 -11.00 31.42 10.43
CA SER A 173 -10.91 32.38 9.33
C SER A 173 -9.48 32.73 8.90
N ASN A 174 -8.48 32.00 9.41
CA ASN A 174 -7.07 32.25 9.07
C ASN A 174 -6.74 31.68 7.70
N THR A 175 -6.21 32.53 6.81
CA THR A 175 -5.83 32.14 5.44
C THR A 175 -4.32 32.17 5.25
N SER A 176 -3.82 31.43 4.26
CA SER A 176 -2.44 31.55 3.82
C SER A 176 -2.29 31.15 2.36
N ARG A 177 -1.14 31.52 1.77
CA ARG A 177 -0.73 31.11 0.42
C ARG A 177 -0.03 29.75 0.40
N VAL A 178 -0.17 28.96 1.47
CA VAL A 178 0.47 27.65 1.62
C VAL A 178 -0.59 26.63 1.99
N ARG A 179 -0.68 25.56 1.19
CA ARG A 179 -1.62 24.46 1.40
C ARG A 179 -0.84 23.17 1.68
N ALA A 180 -1.48 22.28 2.42
CA ALA A 180 -1.04 20.90 2.57
C ALA A 180 -2.12 19.99 2.01
N ALA A 181 -1.74 19.07 1.12
CA ALA A 181 -2.56 17.94 0.71
C ALA A 181 -2.16 16.71 1.51
N GLU A 182 -3.14 16.08 2.15
CA GLU A 182 -3.00 14.86 2.93
C GLU A 182 -3.88 13.78 2.31
N VAL A 183 -3.28 12.66 1.94
CA VAL A 183 -3.97 11.48 1.39
C VAL A 183 -3.79 10.33 2.37
N THR A 184 -4.91 9.77 2.80
CA THR A 184 -4.95 8.60 3.67
C THR A 184 -5.62 7.45 2.93
N ILE A 185 -4.93 6.32 2.86
CA ILE A 185 -5.47 5.07 2.33
C ILE A 185 -5.66 4.12 3.52
N SER A 186 -6.86 3.59 3.68
CA SER A 186 -7.21 2.68 4.75
C SER A 186 -7.92 1.44 4.23
N TYR A 187 -7.93 0.39 5.05
CA TYR A 187 -8.62 -0.87 4.80
C TYR A 187 -9.72 -1.06 5.84
N GLU A 188 -10.92 -1.37 5.38
CA GLU A 188 -12.06 -1.73 6.23
C GLU A 188 -12.11 -3.25 6.40
N ASN A 189 -11.97 -3.71 7.63
CA ASN A 189 -12.13 -5.11 7.97
C ASN A 189 -13.61 -5.53 7.89
N SER A 190 -13.86 -6.84 7.90
CA SER A 190 -15.23 -7.39 7.89
C SER A 190 -16.05 -7.03 9.13
N ASP A 191 -15.41 -6.57 10.21
CA ASP A 191 -16.06 -6.08 11.43
C ASP A 191 -16.39 -4.57 11.38
N GLY A 192 -16.08 -3.89 10.26
CA GLY A 192 -16.24 -2.46 10.08
C GLY A 192 -15.11 -1.61 10.67
N SER A 193 -14.06 -2.22 11.23
CA SER A 193 -12.90 -1.48 11.73
C SER A 193 -12.05 -0.95 10.58
N ILE A 194 -11.62 0.32 10.68
CA ILE A 194 -10.81 0.98 9.66
C ILE A 194 -9.34 0.99 10.12
N ILE A 195 -8.48 0.35 9.34
CA ILE A 195 -7.03 0.31 9.57
C ILE A 195 -6.33 1.23 8.55
N PRO A 196 -5.60 2.27 8.99
CA PRO A 196 -4.80 3.07 8.07
C PRO A 196 -3.62 2.26 7.52
N LEU A 197 -3.55 2.11 6.20
CA LEU A 197 -2.46 1.43 5.52
C LEU A 197 -1.33 2.39 5.16
N ALA A 198 -1.68 3.57 4.65
CA ALA A 198 -0.71 4.60 4.29
C ALA A 198 -1.29 6.00 4.53
N LYS A 199 -0.40 6.92 4.93
CA LYS A 199 -0.72 8.33 5.09
C LYS A 199 0.42 9.16 4.52
N ARG A 200 0.12 10.04 3.57
CA ARG A 200 1.08 10.95 2.97
C ARG A 200 0.58 12.38 3.02
N ARG A 201 1.51 13.30 3.26
CA ARG A 201 1.25 14.73 3.35
C ARG A 201 2.31 15.48 2.55
N ARG A 202 1.89 16.43 1.73
CA ARG A 202 2.80 17.32 0.99
C ARG A 202 2.33 18.76 1.11
N VAL A 203 3.28 19.64 1.40
CA VAL A 203 3.06 21.09 1.49
C VAL A 203 3.51 21.75 0.19
N PHE A 204 2.73 22.69 -0.31
CA PHE A 204 3.07 23.51 -1.47
C PHE A 204 2.55 24.94 -1.30
N ALA A 205 3.24 25.88 -1.95
CA ALA A 205 2.94 27.30 -1.86
C ALA A 205 2.48 27.84 -3.22
N TYR A 206 1.61 28.84 -3.18
CA TYR A 206 1.22 29.60 -4.36
C TYR A 206 2.39 30.40 -4.91
N LEU A 207 2.64 30.27 -6.21
CA LEU A 207 3.58 31.10 -6.94
C LEU A 207 2.78 32.09 -7.81
N PRO A 208 2.92 33.41 -7.60
CA PRO A 208 2.26 34.38 -8.47
C PRO A 208 2.83 34.30 -9.89
N PRO A 209 2.00 34.51 -10.93
CA PRO A 209 2.49 34.61 -12.30
C PRO A 209 3.46 35.79 -12.44
N PRO A 210 4.47 35.69 -13.34
CA PRO A 210 5.34 36.83 -13.63
C PRO A 210 4.52 38.01 -14.14
N ALA A 211 4.89 39.21 -13.71
CA ALA A 211 4.27 40.47 -14.11
C ALA A 211 4.51 40.80 -15.59
#